data_AF-A0A817ZSS8-F1
#
_entry.id   AF-A0A817ZSS8-F1
#
_cell.length_a   1.000
_cell.length_b   1.000
_cell.length_c   1.000
_cell.angle_alpha   90.00
_cell.angle_beta   90.00
_cell.angle_gamma   90.00
#
_symmetry.space_group_name_H-M   'P 1'
#
loop_
_entity.id
_entity.type
_entity.pdbx_description
1 polymer ?
#
loop_
_entity_poly.entity_id
_entity_poly.type
_entity_poly.pdbx_seq_one_letter_code
_entity_poly.pdbx_strand_id
1 'polypeptide(L)'
;MPMKSDYFTLAPDINIYYELHFSPPPSNSSTKIIMIMGAYATLRNFDESVEYLLEHYPSSIEILTYDHRGIGYSKGPTLERQTTSLLARDAYQLVNHVWGNQSPVHVIGVSLGGMVAQELAVMLIPEQRLLSLYLGVTTRGSYIRPFSLLPKWFFSRIILPYFSMKSDNEKMLRSIAPYIFNEIEQEEMEELIKKYLTDCDKWFIFQDIDGCAQHNVAFNSHYLTDQHIQQIKNAQIPVTVQISMQDKLLPARKQQELADSLNAKILVLERAGHTFNRENRLKMYEIVGCGSKSETLIFCDFDSSCLASNIVYAKFIKPLQPTSSNAQLSIATSSTVAFNTFVLLLVETDLVLREEKYSLIVKL
;
A
#
# COMPACT_ATOMS: atom_id res chain seq x y z
N MET A 1 -16.35 11.64 -14.55
CA MET A 1 -17.39 10.71 -14.06
C MET A 1 -18.14 11.37 -12.91
N PRO A 2 -19.37 10.93 -12.56
CA PRO A 2 -20.07 11.45 -11.39
C PRO A 2 -19.25 11.19 -10.12
N MET A 3 -18.94 12.25 -9.39
CA MET A 3 -18.09 12.20 -8.20
C MET A 3 -18.52 13.30 -7.24
N LYS A 4 -18.52 12.99 -5.94
CA LYS A 4 -18.59 13.97 -4.87
C LYS A 4 -17.30 13.90 -4.05
N SER A 5 -16.63 15.01 -3.85
CA SER A 5 -15.53 15.14 -2.90
C SER A 5 -15.95 16.01 -1.71
N ASP A 6 -15.45 15.67 -0.53
CA ASP A 6 -15.77 16.38 0.72
C ASP A 6 -14.68 16.13 1.78
N TYR A 7 -14.81 16.79 2.93
CA TYR A 7 -14.00 16.53 4.12
C TYR A 7 -14.85 15.95 5.23
N PHE A 8 -14.34 14.90 5.87
CA PHE A 8 -14.90 14.35 7.10
C PHE A 8 -14.03 14.75 8.30
N THR A 9 -14.57 15.59 9.19
CA THR A 9 -13.90 16.00 10.43
C THR A 9 -14.07 14.91 11.49
N LEU A 10 -13.02 14.13 11.73
CA LEU A 10 -12.94 13.11 12.79
C LEU A 10 -12.78 13.73 14.17
N ALA A 11 -12.00 14.81 14.24
CA ALA A 11 -11.69 15.59 15.43
C ALA A 11 -11.30 17.02 15.00
N PRO A 12 -11.22 18.01 15.91
CA PRO A 12 -10.99 19.41 15.54
C PRO A 12 -9.78 19.66 14.60
N ASP A 13 -8.74 18.84 14.70
CA ASP A 13 -7.50 18.91 13.92
C ASP A 13 -7.34 17.75 12.92
N ILE A 14 -8.31 16.84 12.83
CA ILE A 14 -8.26 15.65 11.96
C ILE A 14 -9.38 15.74 10.93
N ASN A 15 -9.01 16.03 9.68
CA ASN A 15 -9.92 16.13 8.56
C ASN A 15 -9.50 15.15 7.48
N ILE A 16 -10.37 14.20 7.16
CA ILE A 16 -10.13 13.20 6.11
C ILE A 16 -10.77 13.67 4.83
N TYR A 17 -9.94 13.92 3.81
CA TYR A 17 -10.41 14.16 2.46
C TYR A 17 -10.79 12.84 1.80
N TYR A 18 -11.96 12.80 1.19
CA TYR A 18 -12.46 11.63 0.50
C TYR A 18 -13.20 11.99 -0.78
N GLU A 19 -13.32 10.98 -1.64
CA GLU A 19 -14.13 11.04 -2.85
C GLU A 19 -15.05 9.83 -2.94
N LEU A 20 -16.32 10.12 -3.24
CA LEU A 20 -17.34 9.14 -3.53
C LEU A 20 -17.62 9.17 -5.03
N HIS A 21 -17.23 8.09 -5.70
CA HIS A 21 -17.38 7.87 -7.13
C HIS A 21 -18.57 6.94 -7.37
N PHE A 22 -19.40 7.21 -8.37
CA PHE A 22 -20.59 6.41 -8.61
C PHE A 22 -21.04 6.42 -10.06
N SER A 23 -21.67 5.32 -10.48
CA SER A 23 -22.32 5.20 -11.79
C SER A 23 -23.27 4.00 -11.76
N PRO A 24 -24.59 4.15 -12.06
CA PRO A 24 -25.42 5.37 -12.01
C PRO A 24 -25.48 6.04 -10.61
N PRO A 25 -26.23 7.14 -10.41
CA PRO A 25 -26.36 7.80 -9.10
C PRO A 25 -26.69 6.85 -7.93
N PRO A 26 -26.26 7.17 -6.69
CA PRO A 26 -26.43 6.32 -5.52
C PRO A 26 -27.89 5.91 -5.26
N SER A 27 -28.08 4.66 -4.88
CA SER A 27 -29.35 4.08 -4.43
C SER A 27 -29.13 3.25 -3.15
N ASN A 28 -30.19 2.91 -2.42
CA ASN A 28 -30.05 2.04 -1.24
C ASN A 28 -29.46 0.65 -1.58
N SER A 29 -29.64 0.19 -2.82
CA SER A 29 -29.14 -1.08 -3.33
C SER A 29 -27.77 -0.99 -4.00
N SER A 30 -27.10 0.16 -4.00
CA SER A 30 -25.77 0.25 -4.62
C SER A 30 -24.78 -0.67 -3.92
N THR A 31 -23.90 -1.30 -4.71
CA THR A 31 -22.75 -2.00 -4.14
C THR A 31 -21.72 -0.99 -3.67
N LYS A 32 -21.33 -1.08 -2.40
CA LYS A 32 -20.43 -0.13 -1.74
C LYS A 32 -19.04 -0.73 -1.61
N ILE A 33 -18.03 -0.04 -2.14
CA ILE A 33 -16.64 -0.48 -2.11
C ILE A 33 -15.79 0.63 -1.47
N ILE A 34 -15.08 0.32 -0.39
CA ILE A 34 -14.01 1.19 0.11
C ILE A 34 -12.66 0.69 -0.39
N MET A 35 -11.89 1.60 -0.98
CA MET A 35 -10.52 1.33 -1.43
C MET A 35 -9.52 2.07 -0.54
N ILE A 36 -8.54 1.32 -0.03
CA ILE A 36 -7.56 1.79 0.94
C ILE A 36 -6.16 1.71 0.35
N MET A 37 -5.54 2.86 0.18
CA MET A 37 -4.25 2.99 -0.51
C MET A 37 -3.07 2.66 0.41
N GLY A 38 -1.93 2.34 -0.20
CA GLY A 38 -0.65 2.05 0.44
C GLY A 38 0.05 3.27 1.03
N ALA A 39 1.27 3.04 1.54
CA ALA A 39 2.09 4.10 2.10
C ALA A 39 2.59 5.05 1.00
N TYR A 40 2.76 6.33 1.34
CA TYR A 40 3.26 7.36 0.42
C TYR A 40 2.46 7.47 -0.88
N ALA A 41 1.14 7.35 -0.77
CA ALA A 41 0.24 7.35 -1.90
C ALA A 41 -1.10 7.98 -1.50
N THR A 42 -1.75 8.63 -2.45
CA THR A 42 -3.08 9.25 -2.25
C THR A 42 -4.17 8.42 -2.89
N LEU A 43 -5.41 8.81 -2.66
CA LEU A 43 -6.56 8.26 -3.37
C LEU A 43 -6.42 8.31 -4.90
N ARG A 44 -5.60 9.21 -5.45
CA ARG A 44 -5.37 9.36 -6.89
C ARG A 44 -4.69 8.15 -7.53
N ASN A 45 -3.97 7.37 -6.72
CA ASN A 45 -3.43 6.09 -7.17
C ASN A 45 -4.52 5.09 -7.58
N PHE A 46 -5.79 5.31 -7.20
CA PHE A 46 -6.94 4.52 -7.62
C PHE A 46 -7.72 5.09 -8.80
N ASP A 47 -7.40 6.27 -9.34
CA ASP A 47 -8.20 6.93 -10.39
C ASP A 47 -8.48 5.97 -11.56
N GLU A 48 -7.46 5.33 -12.13
CA GLU A 48 -7.62 4.35 -13.22
C GLU A 48 -8.45 3.12 -12.82
N SER A 49 -8.39 2.71 -11.55
CA SER A 49 -9.16 1.58 -11.02
C SER A 49 -10.63 1.94 -10.89
N VAL A 50 -10.91 3.11 -10.35
CA VAL A 50 -12.25 3.66 -10.22
C VAL A 50 -12.88 3.82 -11.61
N GLU A 51 -12.15 4.44 -12.54
CA GLU A 51 -12.64 4.65 -13.90
C GLU A 51 -13.01 3.33 -14.59
N TYR A 52 -12.13 2.34 -14.51
CA TYR A 52 -12.39 1.03 -15.08
C TYR A 52 -13.62 0.37 -14.45
N LEU A 53 -13.74 0.38 -13.12
CA LEU A 53 -14.85 -0.25 -12.42
C LEU A 53 -16.19 0.43 -12.76
N LEU A 54 -16.22 1.76 -12.82
CA LEU A 54 -17.44 2.50 -13.18
C LEU A 54 -17.87 2.28 -14.64
N GLU A 55 -16.93 2.04 -15.56
CA GLU A 55 -17.22 1.78 -16.97
C GLU A 55 -17.68 0.33 -17.21
N HIS A 56 -17.09 -0.65 -16.52
CA HIS A 56 -17.28 -2.07 -16.81
C HIS A 56 -18.30 -2.76 -15.90
N TYR A 57 -18.71 -2.11 -14.80
CA TYR A 57 -19.77 -2.61 -13.90
C TYR A 57 -21.02 -1.73 -14.00
N PRO A 58 -21.97 -2.06 -14.89
CA PRO A 58 -23.13 -1.22 -15.17
C PRO A 58 -24.17 -1.19 -14.04
N SER A 59 -24.05 -2.10 -13.05
CA SER A 59 -24.87 -2.08 -11.84
C SER A 59 -24.49 -0.90 -10.95
N SER A 60 -25.46 -0.35 -10.20
CA SER A 60 -25.22 0.76 -9.26
C SER A 60 -24.09 0.41 -8.28
N ILE A 61 -22.96 1.09 -8.45
CA ILE A 61 -21.75 0.94 -7.65
C ILE A 61 -21.37 2.31 -7.07
N GLU A 62 -20.92 2.28 -5.82
CA GLU A 62 -20.38 3.41 -5.09
C GLU A 62 -18.98 3.05 -4.59
N ILE A 63 -17.98 3.80 -5.02
CA ILE A 63 -16.58 3.58 -4.66
C ILE A 63 -16.10 4.76 -3.83
N LEU A 64 -15.74 4.47 -2.59
CA LEU A 64 -15.19 5.42 -1.64
C LEU A 64 -13.66 5.29 -1.63
N THR A 65 -12.99 6.36 -1.99
CA THR A 65 -11.53 6.51 -1.89
C THR A 65 -11.21 7.68 -0.96
N TYR A 66 -10.09 7.64 -0.26
CA TYR A 66 -9.72 8.69 0.69
C TYR A 66 -8.20 8.77 0.89
N ASP A 67 -7.73 9.94 1.33
CA ASP A 67 -6.35 10.14 1.74
C ASP A 67 -6.19 9.81 3.23
N HIS A 68 -5.19 9.00 3.59
CA HIS A 68 -4.87 8.74 4.99
C HIS A 68 -4.56 10.04 5.74
N ARG A 69 -4.77 10.08 7.06
CA ARG A 69 -4.43 11.25 7.88
C ARG A 69 -2.98 11.70 7.66
N GLY A 70 -2.78 13.00 7.41
CA GLY A 70 -1.44 13.56 7.15
C GLY A 70 -0.87 13.22 5.77
N ILE A 71 -1.71 12.77 4.83
CA ILE A 71 -1.34 12.51 3.44
C ILE A 71 -2.28 13.29 2.52
N GLY A 72 -1.77 13.76 1.39
CA GLY A 72 -2.59 14.37 0.36
C GLY A 72 -3.33 15.60 0.88
N TYR A 73 -4.66 15.60 0.72
CA TYR A 73 -5.51 16.67 1.23
C TYR A 73 -5.99 16.45 2.68
N SER A 74 -5.78 15.25 3.24
CA SER A 74 -6.14 14.95 4.62
C SER A 74 -5.19 15.60 5.63
N LYS A 75 -5.76 16.16 6.69
CA LYS A 75 -5.04 16.77 7.82
C LYS A 75 -5.19 15.95 9.08
N GLY A 76 -4.17 15.93 9.92
CA GLY A 76 -4.19 15.29 11.23
C GLY A 76 -2.84 15.45 11.95
N PRO A 77 -2.75 15.18 13.26
CA PRO A 77 -1.48 15.23 13.95
C PRO A 77 -0.56 14.14 13.40
N THR A 78 0.55 14.58 12.83
CA THR A 78 1.60 13.71 12.26
C THR A 78 2.74 13.45 13.25
N LEU A 79 2.71 14.12 14.40
CA LEU A 79 3.66 13.89 15.50
C LEU A 79 3.21 12.77 16.44
N GLU A 80 1.95 12.36 16.39
CA GLU A 80 1.43 11.23 17.16
C GLU A 80 1.69 9.90 16.46
N ARG A 81 1.99 8.87 17.25
CA ARG A 81 2.22 7.52 16.73
C ARG A 81 0.97 7.01 16.01
N GLN A 82 1.06 6.83 14.70
CA GLN A 82 0.00 6.18 13.94
C GLN A 82 0.23 4.68 13.83
N THR A 83 -0.83 3.90 14.05
CA THR A 83 -0.87 2.45 13.87
C THR A 83 -1.89 2.09 12.80
N THR A 84 -1.78 0.90 12.23
CA THR A 84 -2.77 0.38 11.28
C THR A 84 -4.16 0.26 11.89
N SER A 85 -4.29 -0.08 13.17
CA SER A 85 -5.58 -0.07 13.89
C SER A 85 -6.17 1.34 14.04
N LEU A 86 -5.32 2.37 14.19
CA LEU A 86 -5.76 3.76 14.23
C LEU A 86 -6.23 4.22 12.84
N LEU A 87 -5.47 3.93 11.78
CA LEU A 87 -5.88 4.22 10.40
C LEU A 87 -7.16 3.47 10.01
N ALA A 88 -7.35 2.24 10.50
CA ALA A 88 -8.56 1.47 10.28
C ALA A 88 -9.77 2.06 11.01
N ARG A 89 -9.56 2.65 12.20
CA ARG A 89 -10.63 3.38 12.91
C ARG A 89 -11.09 4.60 12.10
N ASP A 90 -10.16 5.32 11.47
CA ASP A 90 -10.53 6.44 10.59
C ASP A 90 -11.39 5.96 9.41
N ALA A 91 -10.95 4.88 8.75
CA ALA A 91 -11.71 4.28 7.66
C ALA A 91 -13.11 3.81 8.11
N TYR A 92 -13.20 3.16 9.27
CA TYR A 92 -14.46 2.71 9.84
C TYR A 92 -15.43 3.89 10.12
N GLN A 93 -14.92 4.98 10.70
CA GLN A 93 -15.70 6.20 10.95
C GLN A 93 -16.11 6.89 9.64
N LEU A 94 -15.23 6.91 8.63
CA LEU A 94 -15.54 7.45 7.31
C LEU A 94 -16.63 6.64 6.61
N VAL A 95 -16.57 5.30 6.66
CA VAL A 95 -17.64 4.41 6.16
C VAL A 95 -18.97 4.74 6.85
N ASN A 96 -18.97 4.92 8.17
CA ASN A 96 -20.16 5.30 8.93
C ASN A 96 -20.68 6.69 8.54
N HIS A 97 -19.80 7.65 8.26
CA HIS A 97 -20.16 8.99 7.83
C HIS A 97 -20.82 8.99 6.45
N VAL A 98 -20.23 8.29 5.48
CA VAL A 98 -20.67 8.29 4.08
C VAL A 98 -21.92 7.44 3.87
N TRP A 99 -21.96 6.24 4.47
CA TRP A 99 -23.01 5.25 4.19
C TRP A 99 -23.85 4.86 5.41
N GLY A 100 -23.55 5.37 6.60
CA GLY A 100 -24.24 4.99 7.83
C GLY A 100 -23.65 3.73 8.49
N ASN A 101 -24.00 3.55 9.76
CA ASN A 101 -23.44 2.52 10.64
C ASN A 101 -23.99 1.10 10.42
N GLN A 102 -24.88 0.89 9.45
CA GLN A 102 -25.44 -0.43 9.12
C GLN A 102 -25.13 -0.85 7.68
N SER A 103 -24.36 -0.05 6.94
CA SER A 103 -24.08 -0.34 5.54
C SER A 103 -23.04 -1.45 5.39
N PRO A 104 -23.35 -2.53 4.66
CA PRO A 104 -22.39 -3.54 4.30
C PRO A 104 -21.51 -3.06 3.14
N VAL A 105 -20.23 -3.42 3.16
CA VAL A 105 -19.21 -2.91 2.22
C VAL A 105 -18.24 -4.00 1.78
N HIS A 106 -17.74 -3.88 0.56
CA HIS A 106 -16.54 -4.58 0.10
C HIS A 106 -15.31 -3.74 0.43
N VAL A 107 -14.23 -4.39 0.90
CA VAL A 107 -12.99 -3.71 1.29
C VAL A 107 -11.87 -4.14 0.36
N ILE A 108 -11.20 -3.17 -0.26
CA ILE A 108 -10.02 -3.38 -1.09
C ILE A 108 -8.85 -2.64 -0.44
N GLY A 109 -7.81 -3.35 -0.03
CA GLY A 109 -6.61 -2.76 0.55
C GLY A 109 -5.35 -3.18 -0.19
N VAL A 110 -4.46 -2.23 -0.46
CA VAL A 110 -3.18 -2.48 -1.16
C VAL A 110 -2.01 -2.04 -0.28
N SER A 111 -0.97 -2.87 -0.14
CA SER A 111 0.24 -2.57 0.64
C SER A 111 -0.10 -2.22 2.11
N LEU A 112 0.31 -1.05 2.63
CA LEU A 112 -0.15 -0.53 3.94
C LEU A 112 -1.68 -0.52 4.03
N GLY A 113 -2.38 -0.15 2.96
CA GLY A 113 -3.84 -0.17 2.91
C GLY A 113 -4.41 -1.58 3.07
N GLY A 114 -3.67 -2.62 2.65
CA GLY A 114 -4.01 -4.02 2.94
C GLY A 114 -3.88 -4.38 4.42
N MET A 115 -2.94 -3.78 5.13
CA MET A 115 -2.82 -3.94 6.59
C MET A 115 -3.96 -3.22 7.34
N VAL A 116 -4.30 -2.02 6.88
CA VAL A 116 -5.44 -1.26 7.38
C VAL A 116 -6.76 -2.00 7.08
N ALA A 117 -6.90 -2.61 5.90
CA ALA A 117 -8.06 -3.40 5.53
C ALA A 117 -8.24 -4.64 6.41
N GLN A 118 -7.15 -5.30 6.81
CA GLN A 118 -7.20 -6.42 7.78
C GLN A 118 -7.79 -5.96 9.13
N GLU A 119 -7.33 -4.83 9.66
CA GLU A 119 -7.84 -4.25 10.92
C GLU A 119 -9.30 -3.76 10.77
N LEU A 120 -9.64 -3.14 9.62
CA LEU A 120 -11.01 -2.70 9.32
C LEU A 120 -11.97 -3.89 9.22
N ALA A 121 -11.54 -4.99 8.60
CA ALA A 121 -12.32 -6.22 8.50
C ALA A 121 -12.71 -6.74 9.90
N VAL A 122 -11.76 -6.76 10.84
CA VAL A 122 -12.01 -7.15 12.24
C VAL A 122 -13.06 -6.26 12.91
N MET A 123 -13.13 -4.96 12.56
CA MET A 123 -14.16 -4.05 13.08
C MET A 123 -15.54 -4.28 12.43
N LEU A 124 -15.59 -4.62 11.14
CA LEU A 124 -16.84 -4.79 10.38
C LEU A 124 -17.52 -6.14 10.58
N ILE A 125 -16.77 -7.19 10.91
CA ILE A 125 -17.28 -8.57 11.07
C ILE A 125 -18.33 -8.70 12.17
N PRO A 126 -18.15 -8.18 13.41
CA PRO A 126 -19.14 -8.33 14.48
C PRO A 126 -20.52 -7.75 14.12
N GLU A 127 -20.52 -6.72 13.26
CA GLU A 127 -21.73 -6.05 12.77
C GLU A 127 -22.27 -6.65 11.47
N GLN A 128 -21.65 -7.70 10.94
CA GLN A 128 -22.02 -8.34 9.65
C GLN A 128 -21.97 -7.36 8.46
N ARG A 129 -21.02 -6.41 8.49
CA ARG A 129 -20.89 -5.35 7.48
C ARG A 129 -19.78 -5.59 6.46
N LEU A 130 -19.00 -6.65 6.61
CA LEU A 130 -17.98 -7.01 5.63
C LEU A 130 -18.58 -7.98 4.60
N LEU A 131 -18.65 -7.57 3.33
CA LEU A 131 -19.13 -8.41 2.24
C LEU A 131 -18.01 -9.23 1.62
N SER A 132 -16.84 -8.62 1.41
CA SER A 132 -15.65 -9.30 0.91
C SER A 132 -14.39 -8.50 1.22
N LEU A 133 -13.24 -9.16 1.18
CA LEU A 133 -11.93 -8.57 1.51
C LEU A 133 -10.91 -8.90 0.42
N TYR A 134 -10.35 -7.87 -0.22
CA TYR A 134 -9.22 -7.98 -1.14
C TYR A 134 -7.95 -7.40 -0.52
N LEU A 135 -6.87 -8.17 -0.54
CA LEU A 135 -5.59 -7.84 0.05
C LEU A 135 -4.48 -7.94 -1.01
N GLY A 136 -4.06 -6.79 -1.55
CA GLY A 136 -3.04 -6.71 -2.59
C GLY A 136 -1.66 -6.37 -2.03
N VAL A 137 -0.62 -7.10 -2.46
CA VAL A 137 0.80 -6.82 -2.14
C VAL A 137 1.02 -6.47 -0.67
N THR A 138 0.44 -7.27 0.23
CA THR A 138 0.43 -7.00 1.67
C THR A 138 0.82 -8.25 2.47
N THR A 139 0.91 -8.11 3.78
CA THR A 139 1.33 -9.18 4.69
C THR A 139 0.54 -9.10 5.99
N ARG A 140 0.55 -10.19 6.76
CA ARG A 140 0.01 -10.24 8.13
C ARG A 140 0.79 -9.35 9.11
N GLY A 141 1.90 -8.77 8.70
CA GLY A 141 2.86 -8.09 9.57
C GLY A 141 4.02 -9.00 9.97
N SER A 142 4.77 -8.63 11.01
CA SER A 142 6.01 -9.32 11.47
C SER A 142 7.16 -9.42 10.44
N TYR A 143 7.07 -8.71 9.32
CA TYR A 143 8.22 -8.50 8.42
C TYR A 143 9.01 -7.28 8.89
N ILE A 144 9.76 -7.46 9.98
CA ILE A 144 10.81 -6.52 10.37
C ILE A 144 12.07 -7.03 9.68
N ARG A 145 12.51 -6.37 8.61
CA ARG A 145 13.88 -6.59 8.14
C ARG A 145 14.78 -5.92 9.18
N PRO A 146 15.62 -6.65 9.93
CA PRO A 146 16.52 -6.05 10.89
C PRO A 146 17.30 -4.94 10.20
N PHE A 147 17.40 -3.77 10.83
CA PHE A 147 18.02 -2.60 10.22
C PHE A 147 19.47 -2.89 9.78
N SER A 148 20.15 -3.79 10.49
CA SER A 148 21.47 -4.35 10.19
C SER A 148 21.53 -5.28 8.96
N LEU A 149 20.39 -5.82 8.53
CA LEU A 149 20.23 -6.67 7.35
C LEU A 149 19.62 -5.92 6.16
N LEU A 150 19.37 -4.61 6.31
CA LEU A 150 19.08 -3.76 5.17
C LEU A 150 20.37 -3.57 4.37
N PRO A 151 20.37 -3.91 3.07
CA PRO A 151 21.56 -3.76 2.26
C PRO A 151 21.92 -2.27 2.18
N LYS A 152 23.22 -1.95 2.11
CA LYS A 152 23.72 -0.55 2.11
C LYS A 152 23.04 0.36 1.08
N TRP A 153 22.55 -0.21 -0.03
CA TRP A 153 21.77 0.53 -1.03
C TRP A 153 20.39 0.98 -0.52
N PHE A 154 19.74 0.25 0.39
CA PHE A 154 18.46 0.65 0.99
C PHE A 154 18.64 1.93 1.81
N PHE A 155 19.73 1.98 2.56
CA PHE A 155 20.11 3.17 3.31
C PHE A 155 20.45 4.36 2.39
N SER A 156 21.30 4.16 1.38
CA SER A 156 21.76 5.27 0.53
C SER A 156 20.76 5.70 -0.55
N ARG A 157 19.82 4.84 -0.96
CA ARG A 157 18.85 5.12 -2.05
C ARG A 157 17.41 5.31 -1.58
N ILE A 158 17.06 4.87 -0.37
CA ILE A 158 15.72 5.04 0.20
C ILE A 158 15.77 5.96 1.42
N ILE A 159 16.54 5.60 2.45
CA ILE A 159 16.58 6.35 3.71
C ILE A 159 17.24 7.74 3.57
N LEU A 160 18.39 7.86 2.89
CA LEU A 160 19.10 9.13 2.75
C LEU A 160 18.35 10.16 1.87
N PRO A 161 17.75 9.77 0.71
CA PRO A 161 16.86 10.65 -0.04
C PRO A 161 15.57 10.99 0.72
N TYR A 162 15.06 10.08 1.56
CA TYR A 162 13.95 10.34 2.46
C TYR A 162 14.28 11.45 3.47
N PHE A 163 15.48 11.49 4.05
CA PHE A 163 15.91 12.65 4.86
C PHE A 163 16.15 13.93 4.05
N SER A 164 16.21 13.84 2.72
CA SER A 164 16.35 14.96 1.78
C SER A 164 15.01 15.37 1.13
N MET A 165 13.88 14.88 1.66
CA MET A 165 12.51 15.02 1.13
C MET A 165 12.09 16.44 0.76
N LYS A 166 12.72 17.48 1.32
CA LYS A 166 12.31 18.88 1.11
C LYS A 166 12.82 19.54 -0.17
N SER A 167 13.78 18.98 -0.90
CA SER A 167 14.45 19.74 -1.98
C SER A 167 14.32 19.19 -3.39
N ASP A 168 13.99 17.91 -3.59
CA ASP A 168 14.03 17.31 -4.94
C ASP A 168 13.15 16.05 -5.09
N ASN A 169 11.86 16.26 -5.39
CA ASN A 169 10.89 15.18 -5.62
C ASN A 169 11.31 14.24 -6.75
N GLU A 170 11.97 14.75 -7.79
CA GLU A 170 12.42 13.96 -8.94
C GLU A 170 13.52 12.97 -8.52
N LYS A 171 14.54 13.44 -7.78
CA LYS A 171 15.61 12.56 -7.29
C LYS A 171 15.07 11.43 -6.42
N MET A 172 14.10 11.72 -5.56
CA MET A 172 13.48 10.72 -4.70
C MET A 172 12.63 9.73 -5.50
N LEU A 173 11.77 10.20 -6.42
CA LEU A 173 11.00 9.31 -7.31
C LEU A 173 11.93 8.38 -8.10
N ARG A 174 13.03 8.92 -8.66
CA ARG A 174 14.05 8.15 -9.38
C ARG A 174 14.77 7.14 -8.48
N SER A 175 14.94 7.42 -7.20
CA SER A 175 15.64 6.52 -6.27
C SER A 175 14.78 5.35 -5.82
N ILE A 176 13.46 5.56 -5.68
CA ILE A 176 12.50 4.53 -5.25
C ILE A 176 11.94 3.71 -6.42
N ALA A 177 11.80 4.32 -7.60
CA ALA A 177 11.12 3.71 -8.74
C ALA A 177 11.62 2.30 -9.14
N PRO A 178 12.93 1.98 -9.16
CA PRO A 178 13.41 0.63 -9.51
C PRO A 178 13.00 -0.49 -8.53
N TYR A 179 12.56 -0.12 -7.32
CA TYR A 179 12.13 -1.05 -6.27
C TYR A 179 10.61 -1.19 -6.22
N ILE A 180 9.90 -0.15 -6.63
CA ILE A 180 8.44 -0.13 -6.64
C ILE A 180 7.93 -0.76 -7.94
N PHE A 181 8.52 -0.37 -9.07
CA PHE A 181 8.18 -0.86 -10.41
C PHE A 181 9.12 -1.98 -10.84
N ASN A 182 8.59 -3.02 -11.47
CA ASN A 182 9.41 -4.08 -12.05
C ASN A 182 9.20 -4.17 -13.56
N GLU A 183 10.29 -4.43 -14.30
CA GLU A 183 10.28 -4.62 -15.76
C GLU A 183 9.55 -3.51 -16.53
N ILE A 184 9.60 -2.27 -16.05
CA ILE A 184 9.11 -1.11 -16.80
C ILE A 184 10.21 -0.63 -17.74
N GLU A 185 9.87 -0.47 -19.01
CA GLU A 185 10.76 0.09 -20.02
C GLU A 185 11.17 1.52 -19.64
N GLN A 186 12.39 1.92 -19.99
CA GLN A 186 12.92 3.22 -19.56
C GLN A 186 12.02 4.39 -19.98
N GLU A 187 11.43 4.34 -21.17
CA GLU A 187 10.52 5.37 -21.67
C GLU A 187 9.24 5.47 -20.81
N GLU A 188 8.61 4.35 -20.48
CA GLU A 188 7.43 4.31 -19.61
C GLU A 188 7.76 4.80 -18.18
N MET A 189 8.97 4.50 -17.69
CA MET A 189 9.47 5.02 -16.42
C MET A 189 9.58 6.55 -16.43
N GLU A 190 10.15 7.12 -17.49
CA GLU A 190 10.28 8.57 -17.63
C GLU A 190 8.91 9.27 -17.74
N GLU A 191 7.97 8.68 -18.48
CA GLU A 191 6.60 9.19 -18.56
C GLU A 191 5.91 9.16 -17.21
N LEU A 192 6.08 8.08 -16.44
CA LEU A 192 5.50 7.96 -15.12
C LEU A 192 6.09 8.98 -14.14
N ILE A 193 7.42 9.11 -14.10
CA ILE A 193 8.09 10.12 -13.26
C ILE A 193 7.62 11.52 -13.66
N LYS A 194 7.53 11.83 -14.96
CA LYS A 194 7.02 13.11 -15.46
C LYS A 194 5.57 13.34 -15.04
N LYS A 195 4.71 12.32 -15.10
CA LYS A 195 3.32 12.39 -14.61
C LYS A 195 3.30 12.71 -13.11
N TYR A 196 4.06 11.97 -12.30
CA TYR A 196 4.16 12.21 -10.86
C TYR A 196 4.67 13.61 -10.53
N LEU A 197 5.63 14.14 -11.29
CA LEU A 197 6.15 15.49 -11.09
C LEU A 197 5.14 16.56 -11.53
N THR A 198 4.47 16.35 -12.65
CA THR A 198 3.46 17.29 -13.18
C THR A 198 2.24 17.37 -12.26
N ASP A 199 1.80 16.22 -11.75
CA ASP A 199 0.67 16.13 -10.84
C ASP A 199 1.11 16.17 -9.36
N CYS A 200 2.38 16.45 -9.05
CA CYS A 200 2.90 16.38 -7.68
C CYS A 200 2.10 17.27 -6.72
N ASP A 201 1.67 18.44 -7.19
CA ASP A 201 0.86 19.39 -6.42
C ASP A 201 -0.54 18.85 -6.10
N LYS A 202 -1.08 17.95 -6.94
CA LYS A 202 -2.36 17.27 -6.71
C LYS A 202 -2.21 16.05 -5.79
N TRP A 203 -0.99 15.51 -5.67
CA TRP A 203 -0.75 14.28 -4.92
C TRP A 203 -0.20 14.61 -3.53
N PHE A 204 0.46 15.75 -3.30
CA PHE A 204 0.85 16.28 -1.97
C PHE A 204 1.51 15.26 -0.99
N ILE A 205 2.04 14.14 -1.50
CA ILE A 205 2.47 13.01 -0.68
C ILE A 205 3.71 13.39 0.13
N PHE A 206 4.69 14.00 -0.53
CA PHE A 206 6.04 14.17 0.00
C PHE A 206 6.27 15.52 0.68
N GLN A 207 5.25 16.38 0.68
CA GLN A 207 5.32 17.69 1.35
C GLN A 207 5.14 17.56 2.87
N ASP A 208 4.43 16.53 3.34
CA ASP A 208 4.27 16.20 4.77
C ASP A 208 5.19 15.02 5.16
N ILE A 209 6.41 15.36 5.56
CA ILE A 209 7.44 14.39 5.98
C ILE A 209 7.00 13.62 7.23
N ASP A 210 6.30 14.29 8.14
CA ASP A 210 5.87 13.70 9.40
C ASP A 210 4.76 12.67 9.13
N GLY A 211 3.81 12.97 8.23
CA GLY A 211 2.79 12.01 7.78
C GLY A 211 3.40 10.76 7.14
N CYS A 212 4.39 10.94 6.26
CA CYS A 212 5.17 9.84 5.70
C CYS A 212 5.90 9.04 6.79
N ALA A 213 6.45 9.70 7.81
CA ALA A 213 7.19 9.04 8.88
C ALA A 213 6.24 8.18 9.73
N GLN A 214 5.01 8.65 9.96
CA GLN A 214 4.00 7.86 10.66
C GLN A 214 3.51 6.65 9.86
N HIS A 215 3.46 6.74 8.52
CA HIS A 215 3.20 5.56 7.70
C HIS A 215 4.28 4.49 7.89
N ASN A 216 5.56 4.86 8.01
CA ASN A 216 6.63 3.91 8.39
C ASN A 216 6.35 3.20 9.70
N VAL A 217 5.95 3.97 10.71
CA VAL A 217 5.63 3.41 12.02
C VAL A 217 4.44 2.46 11.92
N ALA A 218 3.40 2.84 11.17
CA ALA A 218 2.19 2.05 11.00
C ALA A 218 2.46 0.68 10.34
N PHE A 219 3.13 0.63 9.18
CA PHE A 219 3.36 -0.67 8.52
C PHE A 219 4.43 -1.52 9.22
N ASN A 220 5.45 -0.91 9.83
CA ASN A 220 6.50 -1.67 10.52
C ASN A 220 6.01 -2.27 11.85
N SER A 221 5.03 -1.63 12.49
CA SER A 221 4.45 -2.12 13.75
C SER A 221 3.14 -2.89 13.57
N HIS A 222 2.69 -3.11 12.33
CA HIS A 222 1.50 -3.92 12.07
C HIS A 222 1.75 -5.40 12.37
N TYR A 223 0.75 -6.02 13.00
CA TYR A 223 0.68 -7.46 13.20
C TYR A 223 -0.77 -7.91 13.36
N LEU A 224 -1.26 -8.69 12.40
CA LEU A 224 -2.55 -9.36 12.49
C LEU A 224 -2.43 -10.58 13.40
N THR A 225 -3.10 -10.53 14.55
CA THR A 225 -3.05 -11.60 15.55
C THR A 225 -3.76 -12.87 15.09
N ASP A 226 -3.40 -14.02 15.67
CA ASP A 226 -4.07 -15.30 15.38
C ASP A 226 -5.56 -15.26 15.75
N GLN A 227 -5.93 -14.49 16.78
CA GLN A 227 -7.33 -14.24 17.14
C GLN A 227 -8.07 -13.50 16.02
N HIS A 228 -7.47 -12.44 15.46
CA HIS A 228 -8.05 -11.69 14.34
C HIS A 228 -8.13 -12.55 13.06
N ILE A 229 -7.11 -13.35 12.78
CA ILE A 229 -7.12 -14.33 11.68
C ILE A 229 -8.31 -15.28 11.85
N GLN A 230 -8.51 -15.84 13.04
CA GLN A 230 -9.61 -16.76 13.27
C GLN A 230 -10.98 -16.06 13.16
N GLN A 231 -11.08 -14.80 13.58
CA GLN A 231 -12.29 -14.00 13.40
C GLN A 231 -12.62 -13.80 11.92
N ILE A 232 -11.64 -13.46 11.08
CA ILE A 232 -11.83 -13.31 9.63
C ILE A 232 -12.26 -14.63 8.99
N LYS A 233 -11.63 -15.75 9.38
CA LYS A 233 -12.00 -17.09 8.88
C LYS A 233 -13.42 -17.49 9.28
N ASN A 234 -13.81 -17.23 10.52
CA ASN A 234 -15.13 -17.57 11.04
C ASN A 234 -16.26 -16.74 10.41
N ALA A 235 -15.95 -15.57 9.85
CA ALA A 235 -16.93 -14.74 9.17
C ALA A 235 -17.44 -15.37 7.85
N GLN A 236 -16.70 -16.34 7.29
CA GLN A 236 -17.07 -17.05 6.04
C GLN A 236 -17.31 -16.11 4.84
N ILE A 237 -16.68 -14.94 4.85
CA ILE A 237 -16.72 -13.98 3.73
C ILE A 237 -15.66 -14.31 2.69
N PRO A 238 -15.86 -13.99 1.40
CA PRO A 238 -14.83 -14.13 0.38
C PRO A 238 -13.60 -13.26 0.67
N VAL A 239 -12.45 -13.91 0.87
CA VAL A 239 -11.14 -13.25 1.03
C VAL A 239 -10.26 -13.60 -0.16
N THR A 240 -9.70 -12.59 -0.83
CA THR A 240 -8.71 -12.76 -1.88
C THR A 240 -7.41 -12.09 -1.49
N VAL A 241 -6.30 -12.83 -1.57
CA VAL A 241 -4.95 -12.31 -1.42
C VAL A 241 -4.25 -12.36 -2.76
N GLN A 242 -3.78 -11.20 -3.23
CA GLN A 242 -2.97 -11.11 -4.44
C GLN A 242 -1.50 -11.20 -4.09
N ILE A 243 -0.80 -12.10 -4.78
CA ILE A 243 0.63 -12.36 -4.68
C ILE A 243 1.33 -11.80 -5.91
N SER A 244 2.15 -10.78 -5.73
CA SER A 244 3.04 -10.26 -6.78
C SER A 244 4.41 -10.92 -6.69
N MET A 245 4.76 -11.75 -7.68
CA MET A 245 5.95 -12.60 -7.62
C MET A 245 7.28 -11.83 -7.71
N GLN A 246 7.25 -10.61 -8.25
CA GLN A 246 8.44 -9.77 -8.44
C GLN A 246 8.47 -8.55 -7.50
N ASP A 247 7.66 -8.57 -6.43
CA ASP A 247 7.66 -7.54 -5.39
C ASP A 247 8.99 -7.56 -4.60
N LYS A 248 9.75 -6.45 -4.71
CA LYS A 248 11.05 -6.27 -4.05
C LYS A 248 10.95 -5.67 -2.65
N LEU A 249 9.78 -5.15 -2.27
CA LEU A 249 9.53 -4.50 -0.98
C LEU A 249 8.89 -5.47 0.01
N LEU A 250 7.84 -6.17 -0.41
CA LEU A 250 7.15 -7.20 0.35
C LEU A 250 7.27 -8.54 -0.38
N PRO A 251 8.19 -9.43 0.05
CA PRO A 251 8.44 -10.67 -0.67
C PRO A 251 7.18 -11.52 -0.85
N ALA A 252 7.01 -12.13 -2.03
CA ALA A 252 5.87 -13.00 -2.36
C ALA A 252 5.59 -14.07 -1.29
N ARG A 253 6.63 -14.64 -0.66
CA ARG A 253 6.50 -15.57 0.46
C ARG A 253 5.66 -15.02 1.61
N LYS A 254 5.80 -13.73 1.95
CA LYS A 254 5.03 -13.10 3.03
C LYS A 254 3.57 -12.88 2.65
N GLN A 255 3.32 -12.64 1.36
CA GLN A 255 1.97 -12.56 0.80
C GLN A 255 1.30 -13.96 0.83
N GLN A 256 2.06 -15.01 0.49
CA GLN A 256 1.61 -16.41 0.61
C GLN A 256 1.31 -16.82 2.06
N GLU A 257 2.20 -16.51 3.01
CA GLU A 257 1.98 -16.80 4.43
C GLU A 257 0.68 -16.17 4.97
N LEU A 258 0.33 -14.96 4.51
CA LEU A 258 -0.95 -14.32 4.82
C LEU A 258 -2.13 -15.08 4.20
N ALA A 259 -2.04 -15.44 2.91
CA ALA A 259 -3.10 -16.18 2.22
C ALA A 259 -3.40 -17.52 2.90
N ASP A 260 -2.35 -18.28 3.23
CA ASP A 260 -2.46 -19.56 3.92
C ASP A 260 -3.10 -19.38 5.31
N SER A 261 -2.67 -18.36 6.04
CA SER A 261 -3.20 -18.07 7.39
C SER A 261 -4.70 -17.77 7.36
N LEU A 262 -5.16 -17.04 6.36
CA LEU A 262 -6.56 -16.66 6.19
C LEU A 262 -7.41 -17.72 5.47
N ASN A 263 -6.81 -18.78 4.94
CA ASN A 263 -7.45 -19.70 3.98
C ASN A 263 -8.09 -18.93 2.81
N ALA A 264 -7.38 -17.92 2.32
CA ALA A 264 -7.86 -17.02 1.28
C ALA A 264 -7.71 -17.62 -0.12
N LYS A 265 -8.53 -17.13 -1.04
CA LYS A 265 -8.30 -17.31 -2.47
C LYS A 265 -7.02 -16.57 -2.87
N ILE A 266 -6.22 -17.19 -3.73
CA ILE A 266 -4.94 -16.64 -4.17
C ILE A 266 -5.05 -16.14 -5.60
N LEU A 267 -4.62 -14.92 -5.84
CA LEU A 267 -4.38 -14.35 -7.17
C LEU A 267 -2.88 -14.16 -7.37
N VAL A 268 -2.24 -15.00 -8.19
CA VAL A 268 -0.81 -14.86 -8.50
C VAL A 268 -0.61 -13.98 -9.73
N LEU A 269 0.23 -12.95 -9.59
CA LEU A 269 0.68 -12.11 -10.69
C LEU A 269 2.19 -12.33 -10.91
N GLU A 270 2.51 -13.20 -11.86
CA GLU A 270 3.88 -13.66 -12.15
C GLU A 270 4.85 -12.52 -12.53
N ARG A 271 4.34 -11.50 -13.22
CA ARG A 271 5.12 -10.36 -13.75
C ARG A 271 4.77 -9.03 -13.09
N ALA A 272 4.35 -9.06 -11.83
CA ALA A 272 4.00 -7.86 -11.06
C ALA A 272 5.06 -7.54 -9.99
N GLY A 273 5.44 -6.26 -9.91
CA GLY A 273 6.22 -5.68 -8.82
C GLY A 273 5.35 -5.24 -7.62
N HIS A 274 5.85 -4.30 -6.83
CA HIS A 274 5.09 -3.74 -5.71
C HIS A 274 3.94 -2.84 -6.20
N THR A 275 4.18 -2.07 -7.26
CA THR A 275 3.12 -1.41 -8.03
C THR A 275 2.85 -2.13 -9.34
N PHE A 276 1.62 -1.98 -9.80
CA PHE A 276 1.10 -2.66 -10.96
C PHE A 276 1.56 -1.98 -12.26
N ASN A 277 2.04 -2.77 -13.22
CA ASN A 277 1.99 -2.36 -14.62
C ASN A 277 0.53 -2.43 -15.13
N ARG A 278 0.25 -1.79 -16.27
CA ARG A 278 -1.12 -1.63 -16.78
C ARG A 278 -1.86 -2.95 -17.01
N GLU A 279 -1.18 -3.99 -17.47
CA GLU A 279 -1.78 -5.32 -17.70
C GLU A 279 -2.25 -5.98 -16.40
N ASN A 280 -1.43 -5.89 -15.35
CA ASN A 280 -1.77 -6.44 -14.03
C ASN A 280 -2.89 -5.65 -13.34
N ARG A 281 -3.01 -4.34 -13.64
CA ARG A 281 -4.16 -3.52 -13.20
C ARG A 281 -5.47 -4.07 -13.76
N LEU A 282 -5.52 -4.36 -15.06
CA LEU A 282 -6.71 -4.93 -15.70
C LEU A 282 -7.10 -6.29 -15.10
N LYS A 283 -6.14 -7.19 -14.88
CA LYS A 283 -6.40 -8.48 -14.21
C LYS A 283 -6.95 -8.33 -12.80
N MET A 284 -6.42 -7.39 -12.02
CA MET A 284 -6.97 -7.07 -10.70
C MET A 284 -8.43 -6.62 -10.84
N TYR A 285 -8.73 -5.73 -11.79
CA TYR A 285 -10.08 -5.19 -11.93
C TYR A 285 -11.10 -6.23 -12.39
N GLU A 286 -10.70 -7.09 -13.35
CA GLU A 286 -11.51 -8.21 -13.79
C GLU A 286 -11.88 -9.11 -12.62
N ILE A 287 -10.95 -9.40 -11.73
CA ILE A 287 -11.19 -10.26 -10.55
C ILE A 287 -12.02 -9.55 -9.50
N VAL A 288 -11.75 -8.26 -9.26
CA VAL A 288 -12.53 -7.45 -8.33
C VAL A 288 -13.99 -7.45 -8.75
N GLY A 289 -14.31 -7.39 -10.04
CA GLY A 289 -15.70 -7.39 -10.48
C GLY A 289 -16.17 -8.61 -11.27
N CYS A 290 -15.51 -9.76 -11.23
CA CYS A 290 -16.03 -10.97 -11.91
C CYS A 290 -17.26 -11.54 -11.16
N GLY A 291 -18.36 -10.82 -11.08
CA GLY A 291 -19.69 -11.37 -10.81
C GLY A 291 -20.28 -11.88 -12.11
N SER A 292 -20.51 -13.18 -12.22
CA SER A 292 -21.03 -13.83 -13.42
C SER A 292 -22.45 -13.36 -13.78
N LYS A 293 -22.63 -12.27 -14.54
CA LYS A 293 -23.94 -11.83 -15.11
C LYS A 293 -25.15 -11.81 -14.14
N SER A 294 -24.92 -11.87 -12.83
CA SER A 294 -25.93 -11.87 -11.77
C SER A 294 -25.38 -11.07 -10.61
N GLU A 295 -25.78 -9.80 -10.54
CA GLU A 295 -26.05 -8.97 -9.35
C GLU A 295 -25.13 -9.07 -8.10
N THR A 296 -23.91 -9.58 -8.18
CA THR A 296 -23.04 -9.69 -7.01
C THR A 296 -21.59 -9.57 -7.43
N LEU A 297 -20.88 -8.59 -6.85
CA LEU A 297 -19.43 -8.51 -6.85
C LEU A 297 -18.88 -9.75 -6.10
N ILE A 298 -18.61 -10.80 -6.86
CA ILE A 298 -18.03 -12.06 -6.39
C ILE A 298 -16.62 -12.13 -6.98
N PHE A 299 -15.61 -12.41 -6.16
CA PHE A 299 -14.27 -12.74 -6.66
C PHE A 299 -14.30 -14.13 -7.35
N CYS A 300 -14.79 -14.25 -8.59
CA CYS A 300 -14.98 -15.55 -9.27
C CYS A 300 -13.67 -16.26 -9.68
N ASP A 301 -13.74 -17.59 -9.74
CA ASP A 301 -12.68 -18.51 -10.20
C ASP A 301 -12.42 -18.35 -11.70
N PHE A 302 -11.15 -18.34 -12.08
CA PHE A 302 -10.72 -18.16 -13.46
C PHE A 302 -10.73 -19.52 -14.18
N ASP A 303 -11.70 -19.75 -15.07
CA ASP A 303 -11.64 -20.84 -16.04
C ASP A 303 -10.93 -20.36 -17.31
N SER A 304 -9.95 -21.14 -17.75
CA SER A 304 -8.95 -20.79 -18.77
C SER A 304 -9.49 -20.56 -20.19
N SER A 305 -10.79 -20.68 -20.42
CA SER A 305 -11.42 -20.63 -21.75
C SER A 305 -11.69 -19.22 -22.30
N CYS A 306 -11.60 -18.15 -21.48
CA CYS A 306 -11.93 -16.78 -21.94
C CYS A 306 -10.80 -16.06 -22.71
N LEU A 307 -9.56 -16.58 -22.71
CA LEU A 307 -8.41 -15.95 -23.38
C LEU A 307 -8.34 -16.19 -24.90
N ALA A 308 -9.28 -16.94 -25.49
CA ALA A 308 -9.15 -17.43 -26.87
C ALA A 308 -9.53 -16.42 -27.97
N SER A 309 -10.07 -15.24 -27.66
CA SER A 309 -10.50 -14.28 -28.68
C SER A 309 -9.77 -12.95 -28.56
N ASN A 310 -8.75 -12.79 -29.41
CA ASN A 310 -8.20 -11.51 -29.91
C ASN A 310 -6.95 -10.91 -29.23
N ILE A 311 -5.83 -11.62 -29.22
CA ILE A 311 -4.51 -10.95 -29.20
C ILE A 311 -3.60 -11.52 -30.30
N VAL A 312 -3.37 -10.70 -31.32
CA VAL A 312 -2.43 -10.95 -32.42
C VAL A 312 -1.01 -10.76 -31.89
N TYR A 313 -0.22 -11.84 -31.84
CA TYR A 313 1.22 -11.79 -31.59
C TYR A 313 1.97 -11.38 -32.87
N ALA A 314 2.70 -10.26 -32.83
CA ALA A 314 3.75 -9.97 -33.80
C ALA A 314 5.12 -10.14 -33.14
N LYS A 315 5.78 -11.27 -33.46
CA LYS A 315 7.19 -11.58 -33.17
C LYS A 315 8.12 -10.65 -33.93
N PHE A 316 9.20 -10.17 -33.30
CA PHE A 316 10.53 -10.14 -33.92
C PHE A 316 11.61 -10.43 -32.86
N ILE A 317 12.52 -11.35 -33.21
CA ILE A 317 13.65 -11.83 -32.40
C ILE A 317 14.96 -11.45 -33.11
N LYS A 318 15.99 -11.07 -32.31
CA LYS A 318 17.46 -11.25 -32.44
C LYS A 318 18.29 -9.95 -32.57
N PRO A 319 19.60 -9.96 -32.19
CA PRO A 319 20.23 -10.36 -30.93
C PRO A 319 21.32 -9.35 -30.43
N LEU A 320 21.76 -9.50 -29.18
CA LEU A 320 22.80 -8.70 -28.49
C LEU A 320 24.19 -8.68 -29.15
N GLN A 321 24.94 -7.59 -28.96
CA GLN A 321 26.41 -7.61 -28.82
C GLN A 321 26.90 -6.63 -27.71
N PRO A 322 28.02 -6.95 -27.03
CA PRO A 322 28.49 -6.25 -25.83
C PRO A 322 29.62 -5.24 -26.14
N THR A 323 29.68 -4.13 -25.41
CA THR A 323 30.91 -3.33 -25.32
C THR A 323 31.18 -2.83 -23.89
N SER A 324 32.44 -3.02 -23.53
CA SER A 324 33.14 -2.63 -22.31
C SER A 324 33.55 -1.16 -22.32
N SER A 325 33.57 -0.51 -21.16
CA SER A 325 34.70 0.35 -20.77
C SER A 325 34.70 0.69 -19.28
N ASN A 326 35.91 0.64 -18.72
CA ASN A 326 36.28 1.06 -17.38
C ASN A 326 36.26 2.59 -17.26
N ALA A 327 35.85 3.12 -16.11
CA ALA A 327 36.32 4.42 -15.63
C ALA A 327 36.35 4.44 -14.09
N GLN A 328 37.56 4.55 -13.55
CA GLN A 328 37.84 4.98 -12.18
C GLN A 328 37.55 6.48 -12.06
N LEU A 329 37.06 6.94 -10.91
CA LEU A 329 37.46 8.25 -10.40
C LEU A 329 37.31 8.37 -8.87
N SER A 330 38.06 9.33 -8.36
CA SER A 330 38.70 9.48 -7.06
C SER A 330 37.83 9.96 -5.90
N ILE A 331 38.36 9.68 -4.71
CA ILE A 331 37.98 10.15 -3.38
C ILE A 331 38.16 11.68 -3.28
N ALA A 332 37.20 12.36 -2.65
CA ALA A 332 37.39 13.67 -2.05
C ALA A 332 36.73 13.69 -0.66
N THR A 333 37.51 14.08 0.34
CA THR A 333 37.18 14.24 1.75
C THR A 333 36.80 15.69 2.06
N SER A 334 35.73 15.91 2.84
CA SER A 334 35.66 16.90 3.95
C SER A 334 34.22 16.92 4.51
N SER A 335 34.03 16.47 5.76
CA SER A 335 33.90 17.27 6.98
C SER A 335 32.55 17.99 7.16
N THR A 336 31.57 17.31 7.76
CA THR A 336 30.67 17.98 8.72
C THR A 336 30.21 16.97 9.79
N VAL A 337 31.15 16.67 10.67
CA VAL A 337 30.91 16.08 11.99
C VAL A 337 30.25 17.16 12.84
N ALA A 338 28.93 17.11 13.02
CA ALA A 338 28.26 17.90 14.07
C ALA A 338 26.85 17.43 14.46
N PHE A 339 26.30 16.34 13.91
CA PHE A 339 24.92 15.91 14.22
C PHE A 339 24.77 14.42 14.61
N ASN A 340 25.89 13.72 14.86
CA ASN A 340 25.88 12.30 15.24
C ASN A 340 25.68 12.04 16.74
N THR A 341 25.53 13.06 17.58
CA THR A 341 25.56 12.85 19.05
C THR A 341 24.18 12.66 19.68
N PHE A 342 23.07 12.83 18.95
CA PHE A 342 21.72 12.75 19.57
C PHE A 342 20.92 11.48 19.23
N VAL A 343 21.33 10.69 18.24
CA VAL A 343 20.65 9.43 17.87
C VAL A 343 21.37 8.19 18.46
N LEU A 344 22.59 8.36 18.97
CA LEU A 344 23.35 7.29 19.63
C LEU A 344 22.90 6.97 21.07
N LEU A 345 21.96 7.75 21.64
CA LEU A 345 21.49 7.58 23.02
C LEU A 345 20.31 6.60 23.21
N LEU A 346 19.84 5.95 22.13
CA LEU A 346 18.85 4.87 22.22
C LEU A 346 19.41 3.50 21.78
N VAL A 347 20.74 3.40 21.61
CA VAL A 347 21.41 2.18 21.12
C VAL A 347 22.14 1.42 22.24
N GLU A 348 22.17 1.92 23.48
CA GLU A 348 22.80 1.23 24.62
C GLU A 348 21.83 0.97 25.77
N THR A 349 20.77 0.23 25.53
CA THR A 349 20.13 -0.60 26.57
C THR A 349 19.40 -1.76 25.90
N ASP A 350 20.16 -2.78 25.49
CA ASP A 350 19.75 -4.19 25.59
C ASP A 350 20.88 -5.07 25.03
N LEU A 351 21.95 -5.19 25.82
CA LEU A 351 22.88 -6.30 25.74
C LEU A 351 22.90 -6.99 27.11
N VAL A 352 22.06 -8.03 27.17
CA VAL A 352 22.23 -9.32 27.87
C VAL A 352 23.29 -9.36 28.97
N LEU A 353 22.85 -9.56 30.21
CA LEU A 353 23.70 -10.10 31.28
C LEU A 353 22.97 -11.24 32.01
N ARG A 354 23.27 -12.48 31.61
CA ARG A 354 23.35 -13.60 32.55
C ARG A 354 24.83 -13.91 32.78
N GLU A 355 25.20 -13.76 34.05
CA GLU A 355 26.32 -14.35 34.80
C GLU A 355 27.69 -14.47 34.10
N GLU A 356 28.63 -13.60 34.51
CA GLU A 356 29.86 -14.08 35.16
C GLU A 356 30.49 -12.97 36.03
N LYS A 357 31.02 -13.38 37.19
CA LYS A 357 31.49 -12.56 38.31
C LYS A 357 32.73 -11.74 37.96
N TYR A 358 32.67 -10.41 38.09
CA TYR A 358 33.79 -9.62 38.64
C TYR A 358 33.25 -8.39 39.39
N SER A 359 33.65 -8.28 40.66
CA SER A 359 33.42 -7.13 41.53
C SER A 359 34.50 -6.07 41.30
N LEU A 360 34.11 -4.83 41.01
CA LEU A 360 34.98 -3.68 41.29
C LEU A 360 34.18 -2.53 41.92
N ILE A 361 34.74 -2.05 43.01
CA ILE A 361 34.17 -1.16 44.03
C ILE A 361 34.16 0.28 43.50
N VAL A 362 33.00 0.94 43.59
CA VAL A 362 32.88 2.39 43.39
C VAL A 362 33.26 3.08 44.69
N LYS A 363 34.28 3.94 44.66
CA LYS A 363 34.41 5.05 45.61
C LYS A 363 33.94 6.32 44.91
N LEU A 364 33.05 7.01 45.61
CA LEU A 364 32.16 8.12 45.23
C LEU A 364 32.81 9.20 44.36
#